data_AF-A0A2N8ZMG7-F1
#
_entry.id   AF-A0A2N8ZMG7-F1
#
_cell.length_a   1.000
_cell.length_b   1.000
_cell.length_c   1.000
_cell.angle_alpha   90.00
_cell.angle_beta   90.00
_cell.angle_gamma   90.00
#
_symmetry.space_group_name_H-M   'P 1'
#
loop_
_entity.id
_entity.type
_entity.pdbx_description
1 polymer ?
#
loop_
_entity_poly.entity_id
_entity_poly.type
_entity_poly.pdbx_seq_one_letter_code
_entity_poly.pdbx_strand_id
1 'polypeptide(L)'
;MKASQFYPALTLIAAAMLSACGGGDGSDPVSKSNYLNVTAIDGYLKGAEVWLDINKDYQWNTGEPKAITTDGGKANLNVDGIPNSESYPIVVRVIPGQTVDETTPDQTVKTGYLMSAPSGELDITPLSTLVQVSMVNGSLTKAQATEKIAMDLGVSKEEVLGDYIEKSASGAAMKAEALVKAEVMPQSAVHASQADKVVDQANSIAPYLKDLKQDEIIIVDGDTWKVGVDDNDDDDDGVIDSEDAFPYNAQETVDSDGDGIGDNADQFPNDANEQFDSDGDTVGDNTDVFPMDLTESKDTDEDGLGDNADKFPTDPTEKFDSDKDKVGDNADEFPNDPTETKDTDKDGLGDNADKFPIDPTEKYDSDNDKVGDNADAFPNDPTETKDSDKDGTGDNKDKFPNDPKESSDADSDGIGDSSDNCLSTANPDQADSDGDGVGDACESVEITFDNAVFDQATWQ
;
A
#
# COMPACT_ATOMS: atom_id res chain seq x y z
N MET A 1 -25.89 50.98 14.76
CA MET A 1 -25.92 51.56 16.13
C MET A 1 -24.88 50.82 16.96
N LYS A 2 -24.08 51.56 17.76
CA LYS A 2 -22.84 51.19 18.50
C LYS A 2 -21.61 51.13 17.57
N ALA A 3 -20.70 52.12 17.45
CA ALA A 3 -20.01 53.03 18.39
C ALA A 3 -19.33 52.27 19.53
N SER A 4 -18.04 52.40 19.86
CA SER A 4 -16.91 53.30 19.54
C SER A 4 -15.63 52.60 20.08
N GLN A 5 -14.39 52.94 19.70
CA GLN A 5 -13.55 53.89 20.45
C GLN A 5 -12.20 54.13 19.74
N PHE A 6 -11.92 55.41 19.54
CA PHE A 6 -10.65 56.02 19.18
C PHE A 6 -9.73 56.15 20.41
N TYR A 7 -8.42 55.99 20.22
CA TYR A 7 -7.39 56.54 21.10
C TYR A 7 -6.28 57.17 20.23
N PRO A 8 -5.96 58.47 20.42
CA PRO A 8 -4.62 58.93 20.10
C PRO A 8 -3.96 59.71 21.24
N ALA A 9 -2.64 59.90 21.05
CA ALA A 9 -1.71 60.78 21.74
C ALA A 9 -0.85 60.14 22.83
N LEU A 10 0.47 60.12 22.60
CA LEU A 10 1.35 61.08 23.27
C LEU A 10 2.70 61.20 22.55
N THR A 11 2.90 62.34 21.89
CA THR A 11 4.21 62.90 21.55
C THR A 11 4.86 63.45 22.81
N LEU A 12 6.13 63.10 23.07
CA LEU A 12 6.97 63.83 24.00
C LEU A 12 8.31 64.18 23.34
N ILE A 13 8.49 65.47 23.14
CA ILE A 13 9.72 66.15 22.73
C ILE A 13 10.64 66.23 23.97
N ALA A 14 11.91 65.87 23.82
CA ALA A 14 12.96 66.27 24.76
C ALA A 14 14.15 66.85 23.99
N ALA A 15 14.39 68.13 24.25
CA ALA A 15 15.37 68.97 23.61
C ALA A 15 16.79 68.77 24.16
N ALA A 16 17.74 69.12 23.31
CA ALA A 16 19.18 69.13 23.49
C ALA A 16 19.68 69.93 24.72
N MET A 17 20.80 69.47 25.27
CA MET A 17 21.77 70.35 25.93
C MET A 17 23.14 70.21 25.25
N LEU A 18 23.63 71.35 24.75
CA LEU A 18 24.98 71.59 24.27
C LEU A 18 25.84 72.09 25.45
N SER A 19 26.99 71.45 25.65
CA SER A 19 28.19 71.98 26.32
C SER A 19 29.25 70.87 26.27
N ALA A 20 30.54 71.06 26.05
CA ALA A 20 31.37 72.18 25.66
C ALA A 20 32.75 71.57 25.30
N CYS A 21 33.54 72.34 24.58
CA CYS A 21 34.88 72.07 24.05
C CYS A 21 35.86 71.38 25.01
N GLY A 22 36.54 70.34 24.53
CA GLY A 22 37.76 69.77 25.10
C GLY A 22 38.57 69.11 24.00
N GLY A 23 39.55 69.85 23.45
CA GLY A 23 40.47 69.36 22.43
C GLY A 23 41.45 68.32 23.00
N GLY A 24 41.59 67.21 22.29
CA GLY A 24 42.64 66.22 22.47
C GLY A 24 43.00 65.69 21.09
N ASP A 25 44.19 66.08 20.63
CA ASP A 25 44.81 65.63 19.40
C ASP A 25 45.12 64.14 19.55
N GLY A 26 44.31 63.31 18.92
CA GLY A 26 44.39 61.85 18.97
C GLY A 26 43.87 61.29 17.66
N SER A 27 44.79 61.05 16.74
CA SER A 27 44.54 60.22 15.57
C SER A 27 44.31 58.78 16.05
N ASP A 28 43.09 58.47 16.48
CA ASP A 28 42.67 57.09 16.66
C ASP A 28 42.67 56.42 15.28
N PRO A 29 43.35 55.27 15.10
CA PRO A 29 43.17 54.49 13.90
C PRO A 29 41.72 54.01 13.92
N VAL A 30 40.92 54.44 12.95
CA VAL A 30 39.60 53.87 12.70
C VAL A 30 39.80 52.36 12.54
N SER A 31 39.45 51.60 13.57
CA SER A 31 39.42 50.14 13.51
C SER A 31 38.42 49.79 12.42
N LYS A 32 38.91 49.27 11.29
CA LYS A 32 38.03 48.69 10.26
C LYS A 32 37.11 47.69 10.98
N SER A 33 35.80 47.80 10.76
CA SER A 33 34.86 46.78 11.22
C SER A 33 35.29 45.45 10.64
N ASN A 34 35.38 44.41 11.48
CA ASN A 34 35.63 43.05 11.03
C ASN A 34 34.39 42.38 10.44
N TYR A 35 33.29 43.12 10.30
CA TYR A 35 32.04 42.66 9.75
C TYR A 35 31.64 43.46 8.51
N LEU A 36 31.13 42.75 7.50
CA LEU A 36 30.35 43.34 6.41
C LEU A 36 28.87 43.15 6.73
N ASN A 37 28.12 44.25 6.77
CA ASN A 37 26.68 44.24 6.99
C ASN A 37 26.00 44.21 5.63
N VAL A 38 25.36 43.10 5.32
CA VAL A 38 24.79 42.79 4.01
C VAL A 38 23.27 42.81 4.10
N THR A 39 22.60 43.26 3.04
CA THR A 39 21.15 43.19 2.89
C THR A 39 20.79 42.39 1.65
N ALA A 40 19.98 41.33 1.78
CA ALA A 40 19.40 40.60 0.65
C ALA A 40 18.00 41.14 0.35
N ILE A 41 17.83 41.71 -0.85
CA ILE A 41 16.66 42.50 -1.19
C ILE A 41 16.02 41.96 -2.47
N ASP A 42 14.96 41.19 -2.25
CA ASP A 42 13.89 40.86 -3.18
C ASP A 42 12.65 40.79 -2.28
N GLY A 43 12.11 41.95 -1.93
CA GLY A 43 11.11 42.08 -0.84
C GLY A 43 11.66 41.95 0.59
N TYR A 44 12.98 41.96 0.75
CA TYR A 44 13.74 41.56 1.95
C TYR A 44 13.61 40.07 2.26
N LEU A 45 14.73 39.35 2.10
CA LEU A 45 14.74 37.90 2.21
C LEU A 45 15.25 37.46 3.57
N LYS A 46 14.39 36.89 4.40
CA LYS A 46 14.72 36.33 5.72
C LYS A 46 15.01 34.84 5.62
N GLY A 47 16.11 34.38 6.23
CA GLY A 47 16.51 32.97 6.18
C GLY A 47 17.25 32.57 4.90
N ALA A 48 17.71 33.53 4.10
CA ALA A 48 18.59 33.30 2.97
C ALA A 48 20.04 33.12 3.43
N GLU A 49 20.81 32.34 2.70
CA GLU A 49 22.24 32.19 2.96
C GLU A 49 23.05 33.26 2.24
N VAL A 50 24.03 33.84 2.92
CA VAL A 50 24.91 34.87 2.35
C VAL A 50 26.35 34.49 2.60
N TRP A 51 27.22 34.64 1.60
CA TRP A 51 28.65 34.48 1.79
C TRP A 51 29.49 35.42 0.93
N LEU A 52 30.73 35.62 1.37
CA LEU A 52 31.75 36.32 0.60
C LEU A 52 32.41 35.34 -0.37
N ASP A 53 32.23 35.54 -1.67
CA ASP A 53 32.75 34.64 -2.71
C ASP A 53 34.17 35.07 -3.11
N ILE A 54 35.17 34.42 -2.51
CA ILE A 54 36.58 34.80 -2.61
C ILE A 54 37.19 34.31 -3.92
N ASN A 55 36.83 33.10 -4.34
CA ASN A 55 37.36 32.46 -5.55
C ASN A 55 36.53 32.74 -6.80
N LYS A 56 35.38 33.42 -6.67
CA LYS A 56 34.48 33.87 -7.74
C LYS A 56 33.83 32.71 -8.50
N ASP A 57 33.50 31.63 -7.80
CA ASP A 57 32.84 30.46 -8.36
C ASP A 57 31.34 30.36 -8.02
N TYR A 58 30.80 31.35 -7.31
CA TYR A 58 29.42 31.41 -6.83
C TYR A 58 29.00 30.22 -5.96
N GLN A 59 29.94 29.45 -5.41
CA GLN A 59 29.70 28.40 -4.43
C GLN A 59 30.24 28.85 -3.09
N TRP A 60 29.62 28.41 -2.01
CA TRP A 60 30.22 28.59 -0.69
C TRP A 60 31.30 27.54 -0.47
N ASN A 61 32.52 28.01 -0.19
CA ASN A 61 33.68 27.17 0.04
C ASN A 61 34.16 27.22 1.49
N THR A 62 34.82 26.15 1.94
CA THR A 62 35.44 26.13 3.28
C THR A 62 36.50 27.23 3.38
N GLY A 63 36.29 28.18 4.31
CA GLY A 63 37.14 29.35 4.47
C GLY A 63 36.49 30.67 4.02
N GLU A 64 35.33 30.61 3.36
CA GLU A 64 34.53 31.78 3.05
C GLU A 64 33.55 32.11 4.19
N PRO A 65 33.54 33.37 4.67
CA PRO A 65 32.57 33.85 5.63
C PRO A 65 31.16 33.64 5.13
N LYS A 66 30.30 33.08 5.99
CA LYS A 66 28.89 32.83 5.70
C LYS A 66 28.02 33.29 6.87
N ALA A 67 26.82 33.75 6.55
CA ALA A 67 25.78 34.10 7.50
C ALA A 67 24.40 33.72 6.93
N ILE A 68 23.38 33.80 7.79
CA ILE A 68 21.97 33.69 7.41
C ILE A 68 21.33 35.06 7.60
N THR A 69 20.48 35.48 6.68
CA THR A 69 19.74 36.73 6.81
C THR A 69 18.65 36.62 7.87
N THR A 70 18.46 37.71 8.60
CA THR A 70 17.40 37.90 9.59
C THR A 70 16.36 38.90 9.07
N ASP A 71 15.53 39.43 9.97
CA ASP A 71 14.53 40.45 9.65
C ASP A 71 15.12 41.63 8.85
N GLY A 72 14.38 42.08 7.83
CA GLY A 72 14.80 43.09 6.87
C GLY A 72 15.91 42.61 5.92
N GLY A 73 16.07 41.30 5.75
CA GLY A 73 17.07 40.71 4.84
C GLY A 73 18.52 40.86 5.28
N LYS A 74 18.78 41.18 6.55
CA LYS A 74 20.11 41.59 7.03
C LYS A 74 20.97 40.42 7.48
N ALA A 75 22.26 40.44 7.13
CA ALA A 75 23.25 39.48 7.59
C ALA A 75 24.59 40.16 7.92
N ASN A 76 25.30 39.67 8.94
CA ASN A 76 26.63 40.16 9.29
C ASN A 76 27.68 39.09 8.96
N LEU A 77 28.49 39.33 7.94
CA LEU A 77 29.59 38.44 7.56
C LEU A 77 30.84 38.78 8.37
N ASN A 78 31.31 37.85 9.20
CA ASN A 78 32.59 38.02 9.88
C ASN A 78 33.74 37.80 8.89
N VAL A 79 34.42 38.88 8.52
CA VAL A 79 35.55 38.90 7.59
C VAL A 79 36.91 39.01 8.29
N ASP A 80 36.95 38.65 9.58
CA ASP A 80 38.17 38.51 10.36
C ASP A 80 39.23 37.69 9.60
N GLY A 81 40.41 38.28 9.43
CA GLY A 81 41.54 37.61 8.76
C GLY A 81 41.48 37.60 7.23
N ILE A 82 40.49 38.25 6.61
CA ILE A 82 40.39 38.37 5.15
C ILE A 82 40.81 39.78 4.73
N PRO A 83 42.02 39.95 4.16
CA PRO A 83 42.47 41.25 3.72
C PRO A 83 41.64 41.72 2.52
N ASN A 84 41.29 43.00 2.50
CA ASN A 84 40.51 43.63 1.42
C ASN A 84 39.19 42.91 1.10
N SER A 85 38.46 42.46 2.13
CA SER A 85 37.16 41.78 2.00
C SER A 85 36.18 42.48 1.05
N GLU A 86 36.16 43.80 1.02
CA GLU A 86 35.35 44.62 0.08
C GLU A 86 35.70 44.42 -1.41
N SER A 87 36.80 43.75 -1.75
CA SER A 87 37.22 43.47 -3.13
C SER A 87 36.62 42.19 -3.71
N TYR A 88 35.85 41.44 -2.91
CA TYR A 88 35.20 40.20 -3.32
C TYR A 88 33.69 40.42 -3.50
N PRO A 89 33.05 39.75 -4.48
CA PRO A 89 31.60 39.75 -4.60
C PRO A 89 30.95 39.04 -3.40
N ILE A 90 29.69 39.36 -3.17
CA ILE A 90 28.85 38.71 -2.18
C ILE A 90 27.76 37.96 -2.93
N VAL A 91 27.46 36.74 -2.49
CA VAL A 91 26.41 35.89 -3.07
C VAL A 91 25.37 35.59 -2.01
N VAL A 92 24.11 35.66 -2.41
CA VAL A 92 22.94 35.28 -1.64
C VAL A 92 22.31 34.06 -2.30
N ARG A 93 21.96 33.05 -1.51
CA ARG A 93 21.18 31.89 -1.94
C ARG A 93 19.84 31.89 -1.24
N VAL A 94 18.78 31.95 -2.05
CA VAL A 94 17.39 31.81 -1.63
C VAL A 94 17.06 30.33 -1.59
N ILE A 95 16.59 29.85 -0.44
CA ILE A 95 16.37 28.42 -0.19
C ILE A 95 14.86 28.15 -0.28
N PRO A 96 14.41 27.32 -1.23
CA PRO A 96 13.00 27.02 -1.39
C PRO A 96 12.45 26.33 -0.13
N GLY A 97 11.25 26.71 0.30
CA GLY A 97 10.62 26.17 1.51
C GLY A 97 11.25 26.62 2.84
N GLN A 98 12.25 27.51 2.83
CA GLN A 98 12.91 28.01 4.05
C GLN A 98 13.05 29.54 4.08
N THR A 99 13.43 30.16 2.97
CA THR A 99 13.53 31.61 2.89
C THR A 99 12.13 32.22 2.78
N VAL A 100 11.89 33.28 3.54
CA VAL A 100 10.65 34.06 3.53
C VAL A 100 10.96 35.42 2.91
N ASP A 101 10.18 35.81 1.91
CA ASP A 101 10.12 37.18 1.42
C ASP A 101 9.18 37.97 2.34
N GLU A 102 9.66 39.05 2.95
CA GLU A 102 8.87 39.82 3.93
C GLU A 102 7.68 40.56 3.31
N THR A 103 7.57 40.65 1.98
CA THR A 103 6.35 41.10 1.31
C THR A 103 5.22 40.07 1.37
N THR A 104 5.54 38.79 1.57
CA THR A 104 4.62 37.65 1.69
C THR A 104 4.95 36.81 2.94
N PRO A 105 4.85 37.40 4.15
CA PRO A 105 5.46 36.86 5.37
C PRO A 105 4.90 35.50 5.83
N ASP A 106 3.73 35.10 5.35
CA ASP A 106 3.06 33.84 5.67
C ASP A 106 3.45 32.70 4.70
N GLN A 107 4.25 33.00 3.67
CA GLN A 107 4.67 32.03 2.66
C GLN A 107 6.20 31.96 2.57
N THR A 108 6.72 30.74 2.41
CA THR A 108 8.11 30.55 2.01
C THR A 108 8.23 30.59 0.50
N VAL A 109 9.35 31.09 -0.01
CA VAL A 109 9.62 31.12 -1.46
C VAL A 109 9.58 29.69 -2.04
N LYS A 110 8.85 29.50 -3.14
CA LYS A 110 8.67 28.20 -3.80
C LYS A 110 9.90 27.78 -4.63
N THR A 111 10.56 28.73 -5.30
CA THR A 111 11.69 28.47 -6.21
C THR A 111 13.00 29.04 -5.66
N GLY A 112 14.06 28.24 -5.66
CA GLY A 112 15.39 28.68 -5.22
C GLY A 112 16.17 29.40 -6.33
N TYR A 113 16.87 30.48 -5.97
CA TYR A 113 17.74 31.22 -6.89
C TYR A 113 18.93 31.87 -6.15
N LEU A 114 19.89 32.35 -6.93
CA LEU A 114 21.05 33.09 -6.46
C LEU A 114 20.93 34.55 -6.85
N MET A 115 21.38 35.41 -5.94
CA MET A 115 21.67 36.81 -6.23
C MET A 115 23.14 37.09 -5.92
N SER A 116 23.72 38.07 -6.59
CA SER A 116 25.08 38.51 -6.32
C SER A 116 25.21 40.01 -6.48
N ALA A 117 26.27 40.59 -5.93
CA ALA A 117 26.59 41.99 -6.14
C ALA A 117 28.07 42.18 -6.47
N PRO A 118 28.41 43.19 -7.29
CA PRO A 118 29.79 43.56 -7.55
C PRO A 118 30.56 43.87 -6.27
N SER A 119 31.86 43.62 -6.28
CA SER A 119 32.74 43.91 -5.14
C SER A 119 32.53 45.33 -4.60
N GLY A 120 32.31 45.44 -3.29
CA GLY A 120 32.11 46.68 -2.55
C GLY A 120 30.65 47.11 -2.40
N GLU A 121 29.72 46.43 -3.06
CA GLU A 121 28.27 46.59 -2.81
C GLU A 121 27.84 45.67 -1.67
N LEU A 122 26.97 46.18 -0.78
CA LEU A 122 26.47 45.46 0.40
C LEU A 122 24.96 45.16 0.33
N ASP A 123 24.26 45.77 -0.63
CA ASP A 123 22.85 45.47 -0.91
C ASP A 123 22.80 44.56 -2.14
N ILE A 124 22.38 43.32 -1.94
CA ILE A 124 22.37 42.27 -2.95
C ILE A 124 20.93 42.12 -3.43
N THR A 125 20.73 42.39 -4.70
CA THR A 125 19.41 42.46 -5.34
C THR A 125 19.41 41.74 -6.70
N PRO A 126 18.25 41.47 -7.30
CA PRO A 126 18.20 40.98 -8.68
C PRO A 126 18.91 41.93 -9.67
N LEU A 127 18.82 43.24 -9.44
CA LEU A 127 19.48 44.26 -10.28
C LEU A 127 21.00 44.26 -10.10
N SER A 128 21.50 44.17 -8.85
CA SER A 128 22.94 44.05 -8.61
C SER A 128 23.51 42.77 -9.23
N THR A 129 22.70 41.71 -9.28
CA THR A 129 23.07 40.43 -9.91
C THR A 129 23.29 40.63 -11.39
N LEU A 130 22.35 41.29 -12.08
CA LEU A 130 22.50 41.64 -13.50
C LEU A 130 23.74 42.50 -13.76
N VAL A 131 24.08 43.44 -12.87
CA VAL A 131 25.32 44.21 -12.96
C VAL A 131 26.55 43.31 -12.84
N GLN A 132 26.58 42.43 -11.84
CA GLN A 132 27.70 41.51 -11.61
C GLN A 132 27.92 40.56 -12.80
N VAL A 133 26.88 39.90 -13.29
CA VAL A 133 27.01 39.00 -14.45
C VAL A 133 27.36 39.77 -15.73
N SER A 134 26.85 41.00 -15.92
CA SER A 134 27.22 41.84 -17.06
C SER A 134 28.70 42.27 -17.05
N MET A 135 29.27 42.51 -15.86
CA MET A 135 30.69 42.78 -15.69
C MET A 135 31.54 41.57 -16.06
N VAL A 136 31.14 40.38 -15.61
CA VAL A 136 31.81 39.12 -15.92
C VAL A 136 31.71 38.78 -17.40
N ASN A 137 30.56 39.04 -18.03
CA ASN A 137 30.31 38.66 -19.40
C ASN A 137 31.07 39.52 -20.43
N GLY A 138 30.98 40.85 -20.30
CA GLY A 138 31.43 41.79 -21.33
C GLY A 138 32.73 42.53 -21.03
N SER A 139 33.42 42.20 -19.93
CA SER A 139 34.51 43.03 -19.36
C SER A 139 34.09 44.50 -19.14
N LEU A 140 32.82 44.73 -18.83
CA LEU A 140 32.31 46.06 -18.50
C LEU A 140 32.83 46.48 -17.13
N THR A 141 33.16 47.76 -16.98
CA THR A 141 33.35 48.33 -15.63
C THR A 141 32.01 48.37 -14.89
N LYS A 142 32.03 48.38 -13.56
CA LYS A 142 30.81 48.50 -12.73
C LYS A 142 29.91 49.64 -13.21
N ALA A 143 30.49 50.82 -13.45
CA ALA A 143 29.75 51.99 -13.92
C ALA A 143 29.10 51.81 -15.31
N GLN A 144 29.73 51.07 -16.23
CA GLN A 144 29.16 50.76 -17.55
C GLN A 144 28.06 49.71 -17.46
N ALA A 145 28.25 48.68 -16.64
CA ALA A 145 27.24 47.66 -16.41
C ALA A 145 25.99 48.26 -15.75
N THR A 146 26.14 49.09 -14.71
CA THR A 146 25.02 49.81 -14.08
C THR A 146 24.27 50.68 -15.07
N GLU A 147 24.98 51.42 -15.94
CA GLU A 147 24.35 52.26 -16.97
C GLU A 147 23.54 51.42 -17.96
N LYS A 148 24.08 50.28 -18.42
CA LYS A 148 23.38 49.37 -19.33
C LYS A 148 22.10 48.84 -18.70
N ILE A 149 22.17 48.29 -17.48
CA ILE A 149 20.99 47.76 -16.79
C ILE A 149 19.93 48.85 -16.56
N ALA A 150 20.34 50.07 -16.20
CA ALA A 150 19.42 51.20 -16.08
C ALA A 150 18.68 51.50 -17.39
N MET A 151 19.40 51.51 -18.52
CA MET A 151 18.82 51.78 -19.85
C MET A 151 17.90 50.66 -20.35
N ASP A 152 18.31 49.41 -20.12
CA ASP A 152 17.56 48.21 -20.54
C ASP A 152 16.25 48.12 -19.78
N LEU A 153 16.28 48.34 -18.47
CA LEU A 153 15.10 48.26 -17.61
C LEU A 153 14.32 49.57 -17.53
N GLY A 154 14.83 50.69 -18.04
CA GLY A 154 14.15 51.99 -17.93
C GLY A 154 14.00 52.47 -16.48
N VAL A 155 15.04 52.29 -15.65
CA VAL A 155 15.13 52.82 -14.28
C VAL A 155 16.24 53.86 -14.19
N SER A 156 16.27 54.66 -13.13
CA SER A 156 17.41 55.56 -12.93
C SER A 156 18.65 54.79 -12.48
N LYS A 157 19.83 55.30 -12.82
CA LYS A 157 21.11 54.66 -12.49
C LYS A 157 21.30 54.47 -10.98
N GLU A 158 20.77 55.40 -10.20
CA GLU A 158 20.87 55.43 -8.74
C GLU A 158 19.98 54.37 -8.05
N GLU A 159 19.05 53.76 -8.80
CA GLU A 159 18.13 52.71 -8.33
C GLU A 159 18.61 51.29 -8.66
N VAL A 160 19.59 51.14 -9.57
CA VAL A 160 20.12 49.82 -9.98
C VAL A 160 20.94 49.16 -8.87
N LEU A 161 21.70 49.94 -8.10
CA LEU A 161 22.51 49.47 -6.98
C LEU A 161 22.06 50.11 -5.67
N GLY A 162 22.11 49.34 -4.59
CA GLY A 162 21.65 49.74 -3.27
C GLY A 162 20.21 49.30 -2.98
N ASP A 163 19.73 49.63 -1.79
CA ASP A 163 18.37 49.34 -1.34
C ASP A 163 17.31 50.20 -2.08
N TYR A 164 16.62 49.60 -3.05
CA TYR A 164 15.53 50.26 -3.78
C TYR A 164 14.23 50.34 -2.96
N ILE A 165 14.05 49.53 -1.91
CA ILE A 165 12.86 49.55 -1.05
C ILE A 165 12.94 50.76 -0.11
N GLU A 166 14.07 50.94 0.59
CA GLU A 166 14.31 52.08 1.47
C GLU A 166 14.25 53.40 0.70
N LYS A 167 14.75 53.41 -0.54
CA LYS A 167 14.69 54.58 -1.45
C LYS A 167 13.29 54.86 -2.00
N SER A 168 12.30 54.01 -1.75
CA SER A 168 10.95 54.09 -2.34
C SER A 168 10.96 54.09 -3.88
N ALA A 169 11.92 53.38 -4.48
CA ALA A 169 12.09 53.27 -5.92
C ALA A 169 11.20 52.13 -6.48
N SER A 170 9.89 52.36 -6.49
CA SER A 170 8.90 51.31 -6.83
C SER A 170 9.12 50.70 -8.22
N GLY A 171 9.61 51.49 -9.18
CA GLY A 171 9.93 51.00 -10.52
C GLY A 171 11.09 50.02 -10.57
N ALA A 172 12.10 50.18 -9.71
CA ALA A 172 13.22 49.24 -9.62
C ALA A 172 12.82 47.97 -8.85
N ALA A 173 12.04 48.13 -7.77
CA ALA A 173 11.49 47.01 -7.00
C ALA A 173 10.65 46.07 -7.87
N MET A 174 9.69 46.63 -8.61
CA MET A 174 8.81 45.87 -9.51
C MET A 174 9.57 45.14 -10.60
N LYS A 175 10.60 45.75 -11.18
CA LYS A 175 11.40 45.11 -12.24
C LYS A 175 12.31 44.04 -11.65
N ALA A 176 12.81 44.22 -10.44
CA ALA A 176 13.54 43.19 -9.72
C ALA A 176 12.65 41.96 -9.46
N GLU A 177 11.43 42.17 -8.97
CA GLU A 177 10.44 41.10 -8.76
C GLU A 177 10.10 40.38 -10.07
N ALA A 178 9.84 41.15 -11.14
CA ALA A 178 9.52 40.59 -12.45
C ALA A 178 10.68 39.76 -13.04
N LEU A 179 11.95 40.13 -12.79
CA LEU A 179 13.11 39.33 -13.19
C LEU A 179 13.19 37.99 -12.46
N VAL A 180 12.75 37.95 -11.20
CA VAL A 180 12.72 36.73 -10.39
C VAL A 180 11.58 35.82 -10.85
N LYS A 181 10.38 36.37 -11.02
CA LYS A 181 9.21 35.66 -11.58
C LYS A 181 9.49 35.09 -12.98
N ALA A 182 10.26 35.81 -13.79
CA ALA A 182 10.70 35.37 -15.11
C ALA A 182 11.91 34.41 -15.11
N GLU A 183 12.29 33.89 -13.93
CA GLU A 183 13.40 32.96 -13.75
C GLU A 183 14.74 33.42 -14.36
N VAL A 184 14.96 34.75 -14.46
CA VAL A 184 16.22 35.30 -14.98
C VAL A 184 17.34 35.11 -13.96
N MET A 185 17.00 35.08 -12.67
CA MET A 185 17.99 34.90 -11.62
C MET A 185 18.61 33.50 -11.66
N PRO A 186 19.95 33.37 -11.52
CA PRO A 186 20.59 32.07 -11.63
C PRO A 186 20.13 31.06 -10.57
N GLN A 187 19.58 29.94 -10.96
CA GLN A 187 19.13 28.88 -10.03
C GLN A 187 20.26 28.05 -9.39
N SER A 188 21.51 28.21 -9.86
CA SER A 188 22.68 27.50 -9.32
C SER A 188 23.97 28.24 -9.59
N ALA A 189 25.05 27.87 -8.90
CA ALA A 189 26.38 28.43 -9.13
C ALA A 189 26.89 28.18 -10.55
N VAL A 190 26.54 27.02 -11.13
CA VAL A 190 26.85 26.69 -12.53
C VAL A 190 26.11 27.61 -13.48
N HIS A 191 24.83 27.89 -13.21
CA HIS A 191 24.05 28.87 -13.98
C HIS A 191 24.64 30.28 -13.82
N ALA A 192 24.99 30.71 -12.59
CA ALA A 192 25.60 32.01 -12.33
C ALA A 192 26.95 32.20 -13.04
N SER A 193 27.72 31.11 -13.17
CA SER A 193 28.98 31.09 -13.92
C SER A 193 28.79 31.19 -15.44
N GLN A 194 27.59 30.92 -15.96
CA GLN A 194 27.23 31.05 -17.38
C GLN A 194 26.67 32.45 -17.66
N ALA A 195 27.46 33.48 -17.40
CA ALA A 195 27.04 34.88 -17.46
C ALA A 195 26.36 35.27 -18.79
N ASP A 196 26.83 34.74 -19.93
CA ASP A 196 26.19 34.92 -21.24
C ASP A 196 24.70 34.54 -21.23
N LYS A 197 24.35 33.38 -20.65
CA LYS A 197 22.96 32.89 -20.65
C LYS A 197 22.04 33.75 -19.80
N VAL A 198 22.51 34.14 -18.61
CA VAL A 198 21.77 35.02 -17.69
C VAL A 198 21.52 36.37 -18.37
N VAL A 199 22.56 36.92 -19.02
CA VAL A 199 22.46 38.19 -19.75
C VAL A 199 21.56 38.07 -20.97
N ASP A 200 21.61 36.97 -21.73
CA ASP A 200 20.76 36.73 -22.89
C ASP A 200 19.29 36.63 -22.49
N GLN A 201 18.97 35.91 -21.40
CA GLN A 201 17.63 35.83 -20.86
C GLN A 201 17.15 37.20 -20.39
N ALA A 202 17.98 37.94 -19.63
CA ALA A 202 17.67 39.31 -19.21
C ALA A 202 17.42 40.26 -20.39
N ASN A 203 18.22 40.17 -21.46
CA ASN A 203 18.03 40.97 -22.67
C ASN A 203 16.75 40.60 -23.42
N SER A 204 16.33 39.33 -23.38
CA SER A 204 15.10 38.88 -24.05
C SER A 204 13.83 39.47 -23.42
N ILE A 205 13.83 39.64 -22.09
CA ILE A 205 12.70 40.19 -21.34
C ILE A 205 12.77 41.71 -21.14
N ALA A 206 13.96 42.32 -21.21
CA ALA A 206 14.17 43.74 -20.99
C ALA A 206 13.18 44.68 -21.72
N PRO A 207 12.80 44.45 -23.00
CA PRO A 207 11.83 45.30 -23.69
C PRO A 207 10.46 45.35 -22.99
N TYR A 208 10.04 44.23 -22.38
CA TYR A 208 8.77 44.13 -21.67
C TYR A 208 8.86 44.80 -20.29
N LEU A 209 9.97 44.61 -19.58
CA LEU A 209 10.21 45.24 -18.27
C LEU A 209 10.37 46.76 -18.35
N LYS A 210 10.91 47.26 -19.46
CA LYS A 210 11.15 48.68 -19.68
C LYS A 210 9.87 49.50 -19.63
N ASP A 211 8.81 48.98 -20.23
CA ASP A 211 7.51 49.64 -20.39
C ASP A 211 6.48 49.19 -19.33
N LEU A 212 6.89 48.32 -18.40
CA LEU A 212 6.04 47.76 -17.34
C LEU A 212 5.49 48.84 -16.41
N LYS A 213 4.17 48.85 -16.20
CA LYS A 213 3.47 49.76 -15.27
C LYS A 213 3.17 49.08 -13.93
N GLN A 214 2.79 49.88 -12.94
CA GLN A 214 2.59 49.47 -11.54
C GLN A 214 1.50 48.41 -11.32
N ASP A 215 0.58 48.26 -12.25
CA ASP A 215 -0.56 47.34 -12.28
C ASP A 215 -0.39 46.22 -13.31
N GLU A 216 0.76 46.14 -13.97
CA GLU A 216 1.05 45.18 -15.01
C GLU A 216 2.06 44.15 -14.51
N ILE A 217 1.86 42.88 -14.87
CA ILE A 217 2.77 41.78 -14.59
C ILE A 217 3.31 41.19 -15.89
N ILE A 218 4.42 40.45 -15.78
CA ILE A 218 4.90 39.61 -16.88
C ILE A 218 4.27 38.23 -16.75
N ILE A 219 3.52 37.84 -17.77
CA ILE A 219 2.96 36.50 -17.92
C ILE A 219 3.89 35.69 -18.83
N VAL A 220 4.20 34.47 -18.40
CA VAL A 220 5.04 33.51 -19.13
C VAL A 220 4.14 32.50 -19.82
N ASP A 221 4.11 32.52 -21.15
CA ASP A 221 3.33 31.59 -21.98
C ASP A 221 4.31 30.78 -22.85
N GLY A 222 4.77 29.65 -22.30
CA GLY A 222 5.84 28.84 -22.87
C GLY A 222 7.15 29.62 -22.98
N ASP A 223 7.67 29.77 -24.21
CA ASP A 223 8.88 30.55 -24.51
C ASP A 223 8.60 32.04 -24.78
N THR A 224 7.35 32.51 -24.59
CA THR A 224 6.95 33.88 -24.92
C THR A 224 6.53 34.69 -23.70
N TRP A 225 6.87 35.98 -23.72
CA TRP A 225 6.55 36.93 -22.65
C TRP A 225 5.43 37.86 -23.09
N LYS A 226 4.44 38.09 -22.21
CA LYS A 226 3.36 39.05 -22.41
C LYS A 226 3.25 39.96 -21.19
N VAL A 227 2.81 41.19 -21.42
CA VAL A 227 2.41 42.11 -20.34
C VAL A 227 0.92 41.92 -20.13
N GLY A 228 0.53 41.49 -18.94
CA GLY A 228 -0.87 41.31 -18.54
C GLY A 228 -1.23 42.19 -17.35
N VAL A 229 -2.49 42.16 -16.99
CA VAL A 229 -2.98 42.60 -15.67
C VAL A 229 -3.11 41.35 -14.82
N ASP A 230 -2.68 41.43 -13.56
CA ASP A 230 -2.95 40.43 -12.54
C ASP A 230 -4.47 40.49 -12.26
N ASP A 231 -5.28 39.68 -12.96
CA ASP A 231 -6.59 39.32 -12.44
C ASP A 231 -6.43 38.10 -11.54
N ASN A 232 -6.99 38.17 -10.34
CA ASN A 232 -6.82 37.14 -9.32
C ASN A 232 -7.65 35.87 -9.63
N ASP A 233 -7.84 35.52 -10.91
CA ASP A 233 -8.71 34.45 -11.43
C ASP A 233 -8.13 33.96 -12.76
N ASP A 234 -7.06 33.16 -12.68
CA ASP A 234 -6.17 32.77 -13.78
C ASP A 234 -6.87 31.91 -14.87
N ASP A 235 -8.00 31.28 -14.57
CA ASP A 235 -8.74 30.42 -15.50
C ASP A 235 -10.21 30.83 -15.79
N ASP A 236 -10.63 31.99 -15.27
CA ASP A 236 -11.93 32.62 -15.50
C ASP A 236 -13.14 31.76 -15.07
N ASP A 237 -12.98 30.88 -14.07
CA ASP A 237 -14.06 30.00 -13.60
C ASP A 237 -14.93 30.62 -12.49
N GLY A 238 -14.45 31.74 -11.94
CA GLY A 238 -15.14 32.56 -10.96
C GLY A 238 -14.72 32.30 -9.52
N VAL A 239 -13.73 31.45 -9.27
CA VAL A 239 -13.02 31.32 -8.00
C VAL A 239 -11.68 32.04 -8.09
N ILE A 240 -11.35 32.84 -7.08
CA ILE A 240 -10.06 33.56 -7.10
C ILE A 240 -8.90 32.61 -6.83
N ASP A 241 -7.72 32.84 -7.42
CA ASP A 241 -6.55 31.93 -7.33
C ASP A 241 -6.15 31.59 -5.89
N SER A 242 -6.39 32.50 -4.94
CA SER A 242 -6.08 32.28 -3.52
C SER A 242 -7.06 31.35 -2.80
N GLU A 243 -8.25 31.15 -3.36
CA GLU A 243 -9.32 30.28 -2.86
C GLU A 243 -9.55 29.06 -3.75
N ASP A 244 -8.88 28.99 -4.90
CA ASP A 244 -8.97 27.91 -5.87
C ASP A 244 -7.86 26.85 -5.64
N ALA A 245 -8.27 25.59 -5.48
CA ALA A 245 -7.34 24.47 -5.40
C ALA A 245 -6.64 24.20 -6.74
N PHE A 246 -7.26 24.56 -7.87
CA PHE A 246 -6.72 24.37 -9.23
C PHE A 246 -6.81 25.65 -10.08
N PRO A 247 -6.02 26.70 -9.79
CA PRO A 247 -6.10 28.03 -10.44
C PRO A 247 -5.90 28.08 -11.96
N TYR A 248 -5.63 26.95 -12.61
CA TYR A 248 -5.37 26.85 -14.05
C TYR A 248 -6.32 25.88 -14.76
N ASN A 249 -7.33 25.37 -14.05
CA ASN A 249 -8.28 24.38 -14.55
C ASN A 249 -9.71 24.74 -14.18
N ALA A 250 -10.37 25.49 -15.06
CA ALA A 250 -11.74 25.97 -14.90
C ALA A 250 -12.85 24.89 -14.80
N GLN A 251 -12.49 23.61 -14.67
CA GLN A 251 -13.40 22.51 -14.40
C GLN A 251 -13.26 21.97 -12.97
N GLU A 252 -12.25 22.41 -12.21
CA GLU A 252 -11.96 21.93 -10.86
C GLU A 252 -11.65 23.12 -9.97
N THR A 253 -12.32 23.24 -8.82
CA THR A 253 -12.11 24.36 -7.88
C THR A 253 -11.81 23.91 -6.45
N VAL A 254 -12.13 22.64 -6.15
CA VAL A 254 -12.11 22.08 -4.80
C VAL A 254 -11.34 20.77 -4.85
N ASP A 255 -10.48 20.59 -3.86
CA ASP A 255 -9.76 19.35 -3.54
C ASP A 255 -10.04 19.08 -2.05
N SER A 256 -11.09 18.30 -1.78
CA SER A 256 -11.66 18.16 -0.44
C SER A 256 -10.78 17.35 0.51
N ASP A 257 -9.95 16.43 0.01
CA ASP A 257 -9.04 15.59 0.81
C ASP A 257 -7.54 15.88 0.60
N GLY A 258 -7.19 16.71 -0.37
CA GLY A 258 -5.85 17.24 -0.58
C GLY A 258 -4.92 16.29 -1.34
N ASP A 259 -5.47 15.40 -2.16
CA ASP A 259 -4.70 14.39 -2.89
C ASP A 259 -4.19 14.87 -4.27
N GLY A 260 -4.65 16.04 -4.71
CA GLY A 260 -4.28 16.68 -5.97
C GLY A 260 -5.17 16.33 -7.17
N ILE A 261 -6.27 15.61 -6.98
CA ILE A 261 -7.35 15.44 -7.96
C ILE A 261 -8.56 16.26 -7.51
N GLY A 262 -9.19 16.99 -8.44
CA GLY A 262 -10.34 17.83 -8.10
C GLY A 262 -11.61 17.01 -7.87
N ASP A 263 -12.48 17.51 -6.99
CA ASP A 263 -13.73 16.86 -6.57
C ASP A 263 -14.65 16.46 -7.75
N ASN A 264 -14.56 17.10 -8.92
CA ASN A 264 -15.39 16.70 -10.08
C ASN A 264 -14.81 15.51 -10.85
N ALA A 265 -13.50 15.30 -10.78
CA ALA A 265 -12.78 14.18 -11.40
C ALA A 265 -12.60 12.99 -10.45
N ASP A 266 -12.58 13.24 -9.15
CA ASP A 266 -12.39 12.23 -8.11
C ASP A 266 -13.69 11.45 -7.82
N GLN A 267 -13.61 10.11 -7.88
CA GLN A 267 -14.73 9.23 -7.52
C GLN A 267 -14.92 9.10 -6.00
N PHE A 268 -13.90 9.42 -5.20
CA PHE A 268 -13.94 9.44 -3.75
C PHE A 268 -13.41 10.77 -3.15
N PRO A 269 -14.11 11.92 -3.33
CA PRO A 269 -13.63 13.26 -2.96
C PRO A 269 -13.34 13.52 -1.47
N ASN A 270 -13.37 12.52 -0.60
CA ASN A 270 -13.10 12.69 0.83
C ASN A 270 -12.14 11.61 1.36
N ASP A 271 -11.51 10.83 0.48
CA ASP A 271 -10.52 9.82 0.83
C ASP A 271 -9.29 9.94 -0.07
N ALA A 272 -8.28 10.67 0.42
CA ALA A 272 -7.03 10.91 -0.30
C ALA A 272 -6.22 9.64 -0.68
N ASN A 273 -6.69 8.44 -0.32
CA ASN A 273 -6.09 7.18 -0.72
C ASN A 273 -6.87 6.46 -1.82
N GLU A 274 -8.01 6.98 -2.27
CA GLU A 274 -8.87 6.37 -3.29
C GLU A 274 -9.30 7.44 -4.29
N GLN A 275 -9.12 7.16 -5.59
CA GLN A 275 -9.38 8.15 -6.65
C GLN A 275 -10.30 7.59 -7.75
N PHE A 276 -10.27 6.27 -7.91
CA PHE A 276 -10.89 5.55 -9.02
C PHE A 276 -11.69 4.37 -8.48
N ASP A 277 -12.81 4.09 -9.13
CA ASP A 277 -13.68 2.92 -8.96
C ASP A 277 -13.94 2.37 -10.36
N SER A 278 -13.06 1.47 -10.79
CA SER A 278 -12.93 1.00 -12.17
C SER A 278 -14.12 0.14 -12.62
N ASP A 279 -14.77 -0.58 -11.72
CA ASP A 279 -15.92 -1.43 -12.03
C ASP A 279 -17.27 -0.89 -11.52
N GLY A 280 -17.25 0.11 -10.63
CA GLY A 280 -18.43 0.78 -10.10
C GLY A 280 -19.06 0.08 -8.91
N ASP A 281 -18.31 -0.76 -8.17
CA ASP A 281 -18.82 -1.52 -7.02
C ASP A 281 -18.85 -0.72 -5.71
N THR A 282 -18.38 0.54 -5.74
CA THR A 282 -18.26 1.49 -4.62
C THR A 282 -17.08 1.28 -3.67
N VAL A 283 -16.20 0.31 -3.94
CA VAL A 283 -14.90 0.16 -3.31
C VAL A 283 -13.85 0.77 -4.24
N GLY A 284 -12.94 1.57 -3.69
CA GLY A 284 -11.90 2.20 -4.51
C GLY A 284 -10.83 1.20 -4.96
N ASP A 285 -10.26 1.43 -6.14
CA ASP A 285 -9.30 0.55 -6.82
C ASP A 285 -8.08 0.18 -5.95
N ASN A 286 -7.68 1.02 -4.97
CA ASN A 286 -6.54 0.71 -4.12
C ASN A 286 -6.88 -0.25 -2.97
N THR A 287 -8.14 -0.22 -2.50
CA THR A 287 -8.66 -1.13 -1.47
C THR A 287 -9.23 -2.40 -2.07
N ASP A 288 -9.76 -2.32 -3.29
CA ASP A 288 -10.37 -3.44 -3.99
C ASP A 288 -9.33 -4.49 -4.43
N VAL A 289 -9.53 -5.74 -3.99
CA VAL A 289 -8.68 -6.87 -4.41
C VAL A 289 -8.96 -7.31 -5.85
N PHE A 290 -10.17 -7.02 -6.36
CA PHE A 290 -10.61 -7.30 -7.72
C PHE A 290 -11.18 -6.06 -8.43
N PRO A 291 -10.39 -5.01 -8.73
CA PRO A 291 -10.86 -3.70 -9.24
C PRO A 291 -11.57 -3.68 -10.61
N MET A 292 -11.84 -4.83 -11.20
CA MET A 292 -12.45 -4.99 -12.53
C MET A 292 -13.64 -5.95 -12.48
N ASP A 293 -14.04 -6.43 -11.30
CA ASP A 293 -15.14 -7.34 -11.07
C ASP A 293 -16.14 -6.74 -10.09
N LEU A 294 -17.17 -6.10 -10.66
CA LEU A 294 -18.30 -5.48 -9.94
C LEU A 294 -18.99 -6.38 -8.88
N THR A 295 -18.70 -7.69 -8.86
CA THR A 295 -19.29 -8.64 -7.93
C THR A 295 -18.35 -9.10 -6.82
N GLU A 296 -17.08 -8.70 -6.80
CA GLU A 296 -16.08 -9.13 -5.83
C GLU A 296 -15.18 -7.97 -5.44
N SER A 297 -14.99 -7.71 -4.15
CA SER A 297 -14.02 -6.72 -3.68
C SER A 297 -13.10 -7.16 -2.54
N LYS A 298 -13.27 -8.40 -2.07
CA LYS A 298 -12.51 -8.98 -0.96
C LYS A 298 -12.10 -10.40 -1.25
N ASP A 299 -10.93 -10.75 -0.77
CA ASP A 299 -10.37 -12.10 -0.73
C ASP A 299 -9.80 -12.30 0.68
N THR A 300 -10.61 -12.82 1.58
CA THR A 300 -10.31 -12.83 3.01
C THR A 300 -9.18 -13.82 3.36
N ASP A 301 -9.00 -14.88 2.59
CA ASP A 301 -7.94 -15.88 2.81
C ASP A 301 -6.81 -15.87 1.78
N GLU A 302 -6.85 -14.93 0.84
CA GLU A 302 -5.81 -14.67 -0.16
C GLU A 302 -5.57 -15.86 -1.12
N ASP A 303 -6.64 -16.61 -1.41
CA ASP A 303 -6.56 -17.80 -2.24
C ASP A 303 -6.81 -17.52 -3.73
N GLY A 304 -7.19 -16.28 -4.07
CA GLY A 304 -7.44 -15.78 -5.42
C GLY A 304 -8.88 -15.94 -5.92
N LEU A 305 -9.82 -16.39 -5.07
CA LEU A 305 -11.26 -16.36 -5.35
C LEU A 305 -11.94 -15.35 -4.41
N GLY A 306 -12.76 -14.45 -4.95
CA GLY A 306 -13.42 -13.45 -4.13
C GLY A 306 -14.45 -14.04 -3.15
N ASP A 307 -14.64 -13.38 -2.01
CA ASP A 307 -15.47 -13.81 -0.89
C ASP A 307 -16.93 -14.15 -1.29
N ASN A 308 -17.49 -13.52 -2.33
CA ASN A 308 -18.88 -13.79 -2.74
C ASN A 308 -18.99 -15.09 -3.56
N ALA A 309 -17.98 -15.40 -4.37
CA ALA A 309 -17.88 -16.63 -5.16
C ALA A 309 -17.42 -17.81 -4.31
N ASP A 310 -16.52 -17.58 -3.36
CA ASP A 310 -15.96 -18.59 -2.49
C ASP A 310 -17.03 -19.22 -1.56
N LYS A 311 -17.02 -20.54 -1.45
CA LYS A 311 -17.87 -21.29 -0.51
C LYS A 311 -17.25 -21.36 0.89
N PHE A 312 -15.94 -21.16 1.01
CA PHE A 312 -15.21 -21.15 2.27
C PHE A 312 -14.24 -19.94 2.35
N PRO A 313 -14.75 -18.69 2.45
CA PRO A 313 -13.95 -17.44 2.38
C PRO A 313 -12.89 -17.20 3.46
N THR A 314 -12.57 -18.21 4.27
CA THR A 314 -11.58 -18.12 5.35
C THR A 314 -10.65 -19.32 5.39
N ASP A 315 -10.81 -20.26 4.45
CA ASP A 315 -10.00 -21.45 4.30
C ASP A 315 -9.36 -21.47 2.91
N PRO A 316 -8.09 -21.03 2.78
CA PRO A 316 -7.45 -20.88 1.48
C PRO A 316 -7.17 -22.23 0.78
N THR A 317 -7.53 -23.35 1.41
CA THR A 317 -7.42 -24.68 0.84
C THR A 317 -8.73 -25.19 0.26
N GLU A 318 -9.85 -24.49 0.45
CA GLU A 318 -11.17 -24.91 -0.01
C GLU A 318 -11.93 -23.76 -0.68
N LYS A 319 -12.41 -23.98 -1.91
CA LYS A 319 -13.14 -22.94 -2.68
C LYS A 319 -14.56 -23.34 -3.07
N PHE A 320 -14.75 -24.65 -3.25
CA PHE A 320 -15.91 -25.24 -3.90
C PHE A 320 -16.55 -26.28 -2.98
N ASP A 321 -17.87 -26.38 -3.07
CA ASP A 321 -18.71 -27.33 -2.35
C ASP A 321 -19.75 -27.84 -3.37
N SER A 322 -19.35 -28.85 -4.13
CA SER A 322 -20.01 -29.30 -5.35
C SER A 322 -21.39 -29.92 -5.07
N ASP A 323 -21.55 -30.61 -3.93
CA ASP A 323 -22.82 -31.23 -3.53
C ASP A 323 -23.55 -30.55 -2.36
N LYS A 324 -22.94 -29.53 -1.75
CA LYS A 324 -23.52 -28.63 -0.74
C LYS A 324 -23.67 -29.26 0.63
N ASP A 325 -22.78 -30.15 0.99
CA ASP A 325 -22.78 -30.85 2.26
C ASP A 325 -21.96 -30.12 3.35
N LYS A 326 -21.22 -29.07 2.96
CA LYS A 326 -20.37 -28.18 3.76
C LYS A 326 -18.96 -28.71 4.03
N VAL A 327 -18.53 -29.78 3.37
CA VAL A 327 -17.13 -30.15 3.27
C VAL A 327 -16.64 -29.65 1.90
N GLY A 328 -15.47 -29.03 1.88
CA GLY A 328 -14.92 -28.52 0.62
C GLY A 328 -14.43 -29.65 -0.27
N ASP A 329 -14.52 -29.45 -1.59
CA ASP A 329 -14.19 -30.45 -2.61
C ASP A 329 -12.77 -31.04 -2.46
N ASN A 330 -11.80 -30.33 -1.84
CA ASN A 330 -10.45 -30.87 -1.65
C ASN A 330 -10.32 -31.77 -0.41
N ALA A 331 -11.16 -31.57 0.61
CA ALA A 331 -11.23 -32.37 1.83
C ALA A 331 -12.24 -33.52 1.73
N ASP A 332 -13.17 -33.43 0.79
CA ASP A 332 -14.21 -34.43 0.55
C ASP A 332 -13.70 -35.58 -0.34
N GLU A 333 -13.72 -36.81 0.16
CA GLU A 333 -13.38 -38.00 -0.64
C GLU A 333 -14.51 -38.35 -1.64
N PHE A 334 -15.73 -37.81 -1.47
CA PHE A 334 -16.89 -37.95 -2.35
C PHE A 334 -17.56 -36.61 -2.73
N PRO A 335 -16.89 -35.68 -3.45
CA PRO A 335 -17.36 -34.30 -3.70
C PRO A 335 -18.70 -34.12 -4.45
N ASN A 336 -19.37 -35.20 -4.83
CA ASN A 336 -20.63 -35.16 -5.57
C ASN A 336 -21.75 -35.96 -4.88
N ASP A 337 -21.48 -36.53 -3.70
CA ASP A 337 -22.45 -37.26 -2.90
C ASP A 337 -22.62 -36.60 -1.53
N PRO A 338 -23.68 -35.80 -1.34
CA PRO A 338 -23.86 -35.00 -0.12
C PRO A 338 -24.20 -35.84 1.12
N THR A 339 -24.17 -37.17 0.99
CA THR A 339 -24.37 -38.12 2.09
C THR A 339 -23.10 -38.80 2.55
N GLU A 340 -21.97 -38.59 1.86
CA GLU A 340 -20.67 -39.20 2.18
C GLU A 340 -19.55 -38.17 2.10
N THR A 341 -18.63 -38.17 3.07
CA THR A 341 -17.48 -37.24 3.07
C THR A 341 -16.13 -37.90 3.27
N LYS A 342 -16.14 -39.16 3.73
CA LYS A 342 -14.97 -39.87 4.21
C LYS A 342 -15.02 -41.31 3.75
N ASP A 343 -13.85 -41.81 3.38
CA ASP A 343 -13.58 -43.22 3.10
C ASP A 343 -12.37 -43.61 3.96
N THR A 344 -12.64 -44.04 5.19
CA THR A 344 -11.60 -44.23 6.20
C THR A 344 -10.63 -45.37 5.83
N ASP A 345 -11.09 -46.41 5.14
CA ASP A 345 -10.27 -47.55 4.73
C ASP A 345 -9.90 -47.59 3.24
N LYS A 346 -10.42 -46.64 2.46
CA LYS A 346 -10.08 -46.39 1.04
C LYS A 346 -10.54 -47.51 0.12
N ASP A 347 -11.68 -48.10 0.42
CA ASP A 347 -12.24 -49.19 -0.37
C ASP A 347 -13.25 -48.70 -1.44
N GLY A 348 -13.57 -47.41 -1.44
CA GLY A 348 -14.46 -46.74 -2.39
C GLY A 348 -15.93 -46.70 -1.98
N LEU A 349 -16.30 -47.12 -0.76
CA LEU A 349 -17.61 -46.87 -0.16
C LEU A 349 -17.46 -45.87 1.00
N GLY A 350 -18.34 -44.88 1.07
CA GLY A 350 -18.25 -43.87 2.13
C GLY A 350 -18.63 -44.41 3.51
N ASP A 351 -18.04 -43.84 4.56
CA ASP A 351 -18.18 -44.26 5.96
C ASP A 351 -19.65 -44.35 6.44
N ASN A 352 -20.59 -43.57 5.88
CA ASN A 352 -22.00 -43.63 6.31
C ASN A 352 -22.75 -44.82 5.69
N ALA A 353 -22.38 -45.23 4.47
CA ALA A 353 -22.92 -46.38 3.77
C ALA A 353 -22.21 -47.68 4.16
N ASP A 354 -20.94 -47.61 4.53
CA ASP A 354 -20.13 -48.75 4.89
C ASP A 354 -20.51 -49.34 6.27
N LYS A 355 -20.75 -50.65 6.32
CA LYS A 355 -21.03 -51.37 7.57
C LYS A 355 -19.77 -51.62 8.41
N PHE A 356 -18.60 -51.61 7.79
CA PHE A 356 -17.29 -51.80 8.40
C PHE A 356 -16.29 -50.72 7.93
N PRO A 357 -16.46 -49.44 8.32
CA PRO A 357 -15.68 -48.30 7.79
C PRO A 357 -14.16 -48.30 8.01
N ILE A 358 -13.60 -49.35 8.62
CA ILE A 358 -12.16 -49.47 8.88
C ILE A 358 -11.58 -50.76 8.30
N ASP A 359 -12.40 -51.61 7.69
CA ASP A 359 -11.99 -52.88 7.11
C ASP A 359 -12.25 -52.85 5.59
N PRO A 360 -11.22 -52.55 4.78
CA PRO A 360 -11.39 -52.37 3.34
C PRO A 360 -11.74 -53.66 2.60
N THR A 361 -11.88 -54.78 3.31
CA THR A 361 -12.29 -56.06 2.77
C THR A 361 -13.77 -56.36 3.01
N GLU A 362 -14.49 -55.55 3.79
CA GLU A 362 -15.90 -55.77 4.13
C GLU A 362 -16.70 -54.46 4.02
N LYS A 363 -17.77 -54.48 3.24
CA LYS A 363 -18.63 -53.30 2.99
C LYS A 363 -20.07 -53.48 3.47
N TYR A 364 -20.55 -54.73 3.40
CA TYR A 364 -21.95 -55.10 3.52
C TYR A 364 -22.12 -56.13 4.63
N ASP A 365 -23.26 -56.08 5.29
CA ASP A 365 -23.71 -57.01 6.32
C ASP A 365 -25.20 -57.27 6.02
N SER A 366 -25.43 -58.26 5.17
CA SER A 366 -26.72 -58.49 4.52
C SER A 366 -27.80 -58.97 5.49
N ASP A 367 -27.44 -59.66 6.57
CA ASP A 367 -28.37 -60.13 7.60
C ASP A 367 -28.23 -59.43 8.97
N ASN A 368 -27.27 -58.51 9.11
CA ASN A 368 -27.02 -57.67 10.29
C ASN A 368 -26.52 -58.45 11.52
N ASP A 369 -25.71 -59.49 11.31
CA ASP A 369 -25.14 -60.28 12.39
C ASP A 369 -23.75 -59.81 12.87
N LYS A 370 -23.18 -58.80 12.18
CA LYS A 370 -21.89 -58.15 12.39
C LYS A 370 -20.68 -58.89 11.85
N VAL A 371 -20.87 -59.91 11.03
CA VAL A 371 -19.83 -60.47 10.17
C VAL A 371 -20.08 -59.95 8.76
N GLY A 372 -19.03 -59.44 8.10
CA GLY A 372 -19.18 -58.91 6.76
C GLY A 372 -19.43 -60.02 5.74
N ASP A 373 -20.18 -59.70 4.69
CA ASP A 373 -20.60 -60.64 3.65
C ASP A 373 -19.43 -61.44 3.01
N ASN A 374 -18.20 -60.92 2.99
CA ASN A 374 -17.05 -61.65 2.42
C ASN A 374 -16.43 -62.65 3.40
N ALA A 375 -16.53 -62.40 4.70
CA ALA A 375 -16.06 -63.26 5.78
C ALA A 375 -17.12 -64.27 6.23
N ASP A 376 -18.39 -63.98 5.95
CA ASP A 376 -19.52 -64.82 6.32
C ASP A 376 -19.74 -65.98 5.33
N ALA A 377 -19.75 -67.21 5.84
CA ALA A 377 -20.11 -68.39 5.05
C ALA A 377 -21.60 -68.44 4.68
N PHE A 378 -22.47 -67.77 5.44
CA PHE A 378 -23.91 -67.68 5.23
C PHE A 378 -24.44 -66.23 5.30
N PRO A 379 -24.11 -65.35 4.33
CA PRO A 379 -24.39 -63.90 4.39
C PRO A 379 -25.87 -63.46 4.48
N ASN A 380 -26.82 -64.39 4.56
CA ASN A 380 -28.24 -64.08 4.65
C ASN A 380 -28.93 -64.83 5.81
N ASP A 381 -28.17 -65.54 6.64
CA ASP A 381 -28.65 -66.25 7.82
C ASP A 381 -27.94 -65.71 9.07
N PRO A 382 -28.60 -64.79 9.82
CA PRO A 382 -27.94 -64.10 10.95
C PRO A 382 -27.69 -65.03 12.16
N THR A 383 -27.98 -66.32 12.01
CA THR A 383 -27.73 -67.34 13.02
C THR A 383 -26.52 -68.22 12.69
N GLU A 384 -25.88 -68.06 11.54
CA GLU A 384 -24.75 -68.86 11.08
C GLU A 384 -23.68 -68.00 10.42
N THR A 385 -22.43 -68.08 10.87
CA THR A 385 -21.32 -67.28 10.29
C THR A 385 -20.17 -68.11 9.72
N LYS A 386 -20.13 -69.40 10.08
CA LYS A 386 -18.99 -70.28 9.83
C LYS A 386 -19.46 -71.64 9.36
N ASP A 387 -18.69 -72.18 8.44
CA ASP A 387 -18.80 -73.54 7.91
C ASP A 387 -17.40 -74.14 7.96
N SER A 388 -17.07 -74.73 9.11
CA SER A 388 -15.71 -75.12 9.44
C SER A 388 -15.18 -76.27 8.57
N ASP A 389 -16.05 -77.14 8.06
CA ASP A 389 -15.69 -78.25 7.18
C ASP A 389 -16.18 -78.12 5.73
N LYS A 390 -16.98 -77.09 5.43
CA LYS A 390 -17.47 -76.72 4.10
C LYS A 390 -18.49 -77.68 3.53
N ASP A 391 -19.33 -78.27 4.39
CA ASP A 391 -20.41 -79.17 4.00
C ASP A 391 -21.71 -78.45 3.60
N GLY A 392 -21.80 -77.14 3.87
CA GLY A 392 -22.97 -76.30 3.60
C GLY A 392 -23.96 -76.16 4.75
N THR A 393 -23.66 -76.73 5.92
CA THR A 393 -24.39 -76.54 7.19
C THR A 393 -23.56 -75.66 8.10
N GLY A 394 -24.19 -74.61 8.67
CA GLY A 394 -23.47 -73.72 9.57
C GLY A 394 -23.13 -74.37 10.90
N ASP A 395 -21.99 -73.98 11.49
CA ASP A 395 -21.44 -74.53 12.72
C ASP A 395 -22.44 -74.51 13.91
N ASN A 396 -23.41 -73.59 13.97
CA ASN A 396 -24.38 -73.54 15.08
C ASN A 396 -25.49 -74.59 14.94
N LYS A 397 -25.86 -74.94 13.71
CA LYS A 397 -26.85 -75.96 13.37
C LYS A 397 -26.23 -77.35 13.27
N ASP A 398 -24.99 -77.41 12.79
CA ASP A 398 -24.23 -78.64 12.60
C ASP A 398 -23.91 -79.34 13.93
N LYS A 399 -24.31 -80.61 14.05
CA LYS A 399 -23.97 -81.45 15.22
C LYS A 399 -22.51 -81.91 15.21
N PHE A 400 -21.86 -81.92 14.05
CA PHE A 400 -20.48 -82.33 13.83
C PHE A 400 -19.70 -81.29 12.98
N PRO A 401 -19.44 -80.06 13.49
CA PRO A 401 -18.89 -78.94 12.70
C PRO A 401 -17.51 -79.10 12.06
N ASN A 402 -16.90 -80.28 12.11
CA ASN A 402 -15.59 -80.54 11.50
C ASN A 402 -15.58 -81.85 10.68
N ASP A 403 -16.73 -82.48 10.48
CA ASP A 403 -16.88 -83.68 9.64
C ASP A 403 -17.76 -83.38 8.41
N PRO A 404 -17.16 -83.17 7.22
CA PRO A 404 -17.89 -82.72 6.03
C PRO A 404 -18.84 -83.77 5.42
N LYS A 405 -19.04 -84.91 6.10
CA LYS A 405 -19.94 -85.98 5.69
C LYS A 405 -21.14 -86.12 6.61
N GLU A 406 -21.20 -85.36 7.68
CA GLU A 406 -22.21 -85.52 8.70
C GLU A 406 -22.60 -84.19 9.33
N SER A 407 -23.90 -83.97 9.49
CA SER A 407 -24.43 -82.77 10.14
C SER A 407 -25.60 -83.02 11.09
N SER A 408 -26.12 -84.25 11.14
CA SER A 408 -27.33 -84.62 11.88
C SER A 408 -27.08 -85.78 12.85
N ASP A 409 -27.81 -85.74 13.95
CA ASP A 409 -27.83 -86.75 15.01
C ASP A 409 -29.27 -86.84 15.52
N ALA A 410 -30.07 -87.68 14.86
CA ALA A 410 -31.52 -87.71 14.96
C ALA A 410 -32.03 -88.18 16.33
N ASP A 411 -31.27 -89.01 17.03
CA ASP A 411 -31.59 -89.49 18.38
C ASP A 411 -30.66 -88.95 19.48
N SER A 412 -29.68 -88.13 19.09
CA SER A 412 -28.77 -87.41 19.99
C SER A 412 -27.88 -88.34 20.83
N ASP A 413 -27.42 -89.45 20.24
CA ASP A 413 -26.57 -90.44 20.89
C ASP A 413 -25.06 -90.18 20.70
N GLY A 414 -24.71 -89.24 19.82
CA GLY A 414 -23.35 -88.84 19.49
C GLY A 414 -22.73 -89.54 18.28
N ILE A 415 -23.45 -90.44 17.61
CA ILE A 415 -23.12 -91.02 16.32
C ILE A 415 -23.94 -90.30 15.25
N GLY A 416 -23.28 -89.91 14.15
CA GLY A 416 -23.95 -89.25 13.05
C GLY A 416 -24.93 -90.16 12.30
N ASP A 417 -26.05 -89.60 11.83
CA ASP A 417 -27.09 -90.31 11.07
C ASP A 417 -26.55 -91.17 9.91
N SER A 418 -25.48 -90.71 9.25
CA SER A 418 -24.84 -91.41 8.12
C SER A 418 -24.02 -92.63 8.54
N SER A 419 -23.60 -92.68 9.80
CA SER A 419 -22.83 -93.77 10.41
C SER A 419 -23.62 -94.57 11.43
N ASP A 420 -24.88 -94.20 11.68
CA ASP A 420 -25.75 -94.78 12.71
C ASP A 420 -26.57 -95.97 12.16
N ASN A 421 -26.35 -97.16 12.74
CA ASN A 421 -27.12 -98.36 12.43
C ASN A 421 -28.53 -98.39 13.07
N CYS A 422 -28.88 -97.39 13.88
CA CYS A 422 -30.18 -97.22 14.53
C CYS A 422 -30.68 -95.76 14.59
N LEU A 423 -30.81 -95.11 13.42
CA LEU A 423 -31.23 -93.70 13.17
C LEU A 423 -32.28 -93.02 14.10
N SER A 424 -33.08 -93.74 14.87
CA SER A 424 -34.08 -93.14 15.77
C SER A 424 -34.05 -93.71 17.19
N THR A 425 -33.05 -94.52 17.53
CA THR A 425 -32.95 -95.23 18.81
C THR A 425 -31.51 -95.21 19.31
N ALA A 426 -31.25 -94.29 20.24
CA ALA A 426 -29.91 -94.03 20.76
C ALA A 426 -29.16 -95.30 21.20
N ASN A 427 -28.04 -95.57 20.54
CA ASN A 427 -27.15 -96.69 20.77
C ASN A 427 -25.68 -96.31 20.46
N PRO A 428 -25.02 -95.52 21.34
CA PRO A 428 -23.68 -94.99 21.06
C PRO A 428 -22.58 -96.05 20.86
N ASP A 429 -22.84 -97.31 21.22
CA ASP A 429 -21.93 -98.43 21.03
C ASP A 429 -22.07 -99.11 19.66
N GLN A 430 -23.11 -98.77 18.89
CA GLN A 430 -23.35 -99.23 17.52
C GLN A 430 -23.26 -100.77 17.39
N ALA A 431 -23.75 -101.49 18.41
CA ALA A 431 -23.75 -102.94 18.42
C ALA A 431 -24.64 -103.51 17.29
N ASP A 432 -24.08 -104.42 16.50
CA ASP A 432 -24.73 -105.18 15.42
C ASP A 432 -24.17 -106.60 15.49
N SER A 433 -24.91 -107.48 16.17
CA SER A 433 -24.43 -108.81 16.55
C SER A 433 -24.39 -109.80 15.38
N ASP A 434 -25.21 -109.61 14.35
CA ASP A 434 -25.31 -110.50 13.19
C ASP A 434 -24.72 -109.91 11.89
N GLY A 435 -24.38 -108.62 11.91
CA GLY A 435 -23.62 -107.91 10.88
C GLY A 435 -24.45 -107.52 9.65
N ASP A 436 -25.76 -107.36 9.81
CA ASP A 436 -26.68 -107.07 8.72
C ASP A 436 -26.82 -105.55 8.42
N GLY A 437 -26.24 -104.70 9.27
CA GLY A 437 -26.26 -103.25 9.16
C GLY A 437 -27.39 -102.56 9.92
N VAL A 438 -28.25 -103.30 10.63
CA VAL A 438 -29.26 -102.79 11.57
C VAL A 438 -28.76 -103.03 13.00
N GLY A 439 -28.78 -102.02 13.86
CA GLY A 439 -28.28 -102.19 15.22
C GLY A 439 -29.22 -103.01 16.12
N ASP A 440 -28.63 -103.72 17.08
CA ASP A 440 -29.33 -104.56 18.07
C ASP A 440 -30.43 -103.77 18.84
N ALA A 441 -30.30 -102.44 18.92
CA ALA A 441 -31.20 -101.56 19.66
C ALA A 441 -32.54 -101.27 18.95
N CYS A 442 -32.54 -101.27 17.61
CA CYS A 442 -33.70 -100.93 16.77
C CYS A 442 -34.16 -102.10 15.88
N GLU A 443 -33.46 -103.23 15.95
CA GLU A 443 -33.85 -104.45 15.25
C GLU A 443 -35.19 -104.99 15.77
N SER A 444 -36.16 -105.14 14.86
CA SER A 444 -37.38 -105.85 15.19
C SER A 444 -37.13 -107.35 15.09
N VAL A 445 -37.29 -108.07 16.21
CA VAL A 445 -37.22 -109.53 16.20
C VAL A 445 -38.41 -110.08 15.39
N GLU A 446 -38.24 -110.28 14.09
CA GLU A 446 -39.09 -111.21 13.37
C GLU A 446 -38.74 -112.61 13.88
N ILE A 447 -39.50 -113.07 14.87
CA ILE A 447 -39.53 -114.49 15.21
C ILE A 447 -40.21 -115.19 14.04
N THR A 448 -39.45 -115.46 12.98
CA THR A 448 -39.79 -116.49 12.04
C THR A 448 -39.69 -117.81 12.80
N PHE A 449 -40.84 -118.29 13.26
CA PHE A 449 -40.96 -119.69 13.65
C PHE A 449 -40.80 -120.51 12.38
N ASP A 450 -39.56 -120.80 12.03
CA ASP A 450 -39.25 -121.77 10.99
C ASP A 450 -39.84 -123.12 11.42
N ASN A 451 -40.70 -123.64 10.55
CA ASN A 451 -41.22 -124.99 10.58
C ASN A 451 -42.04 -125.42 11.81
N ALA A 452 -43.28 -124.94 11.88
CA ALA A 452 -44.37 -125.78 12.38
C ALA A 452 -45.62 -125.65 11.51
N VAL A 453 -45.88 -126.68 10.69
CA VAL A 453 -47.21 -126.97 10.15
C VAL A 453 -48.16 -127.11 11.35
N PHE A 454 -49.08 -126.16 11.52
CA PHE A 454 -50.24 -126.36 12.39
C PHE A 454 -51.45 -126.75 11.54
N ASP A 455 -51.74 -128.05 11.56
CA ASP A 455 -52.99 -128.64 11.08
C ASP A 455 -54.06 -128.59 12.19
N GLN A 456 -55.25 -128.19 11.73
CA GLN A 456 -56.62 -128.17 12.23
C GLN A 456 -57.01 -128.47 13.70
N ALA A 457 -58.04 -127.74 14.12
CA ALA A 457 -59.19 -128.26 14.88
C ALA A 457 -59.07 -128.52 16.39
N THR A 458 -58.50 -127.60 17.16
CA THR A 458 -59.04 -127.32 18.51
C THR A 458 -58.89 -125.84 18.87
N TRP A 459 -60.01 -125.21 19.23
CA TRP A 459 -60.08 -123.88 19.81
C TRP A 459 -59.93 -123.99 21.33
N GLN A 460 -58.90 -123.36 21.91
CA GLN A 460 -58.95 -122.60 23.18
C GLN A 460 -57.65 -121.82 23.37
#